data_AF-T0YB61-F1
#
_entry.id   AF-T0YB61-F1
#
_cell.length_a   1.000
_cell.length_b   1.000
_cell.length_c   1.000
_cell.angle_alpha   90.00
_cell.angle_beta   90.00
_cell.angle_gamma   90.00
#
_symmetry.space_group_name_H-M   'P 1'
#
loop_
_entity.id
_entity.type
_entity.pdbx_description
1 polymer ?
#
loop_
_entity_poly.entity_id
_entity_poly.type
_entity_poly.pdbx_seq_one_letter_code
_entity_poly.pdbx_strand_id
1 'polypeptide(L)'
;MIEEPIEIQTPDGAADGLLIHPEKTGRCPGVLYLTDIFGIRDASRGMASRLAAEGYAVLLPNIFYRHGKPPVFNFPFKIGDERFVKRMNEIRGPLTPDVMDRDLSAYVDMLAKQPSVSG
;
A
#
# COMPACT_ATOMS: atom_id res chain seq x y z
N MET A 1 -12.42 -7.08 -12.54
CA MET A 1 -11.46 -7.02 -11.42
C MET A 1 -12.07 -6.14 -10.36
N ILE A 2 -11.92 -6.50 -9.09
CA ILE A 2 -12.46 -5.72 -7.99
C ILE A 2 -11.32 -4.93 -7.36
N GLU A 3 -11.54 -3.63 -7.16
CA GLU A 3 -10.67 -2.72 -6.44
C GLU A 3 -11.50 -2.03 -5.37
N GLU A 4 -11.14 -2.23 -4.11
CA GLU A 4 -11.89 -1.73 -2.96
C GLU A 4 -10.97 -0.91 -2.04
N PRO A 5 -11.38 0.32 -1.66
CA PRO A 5 -10.71 1.05 -0.59
C PRO A 5 -10.81 0.27 0.72
N ILE A 6 -9.69 0.17 1.42
CA ILE A 6 -9.63 -0.47 2.73
C ILE A 6 -8.95 0.44 3.74
N GLU A 7 -9.44 0.39 4.98
CA GLU A 7 -8.79 1.02 6.12
C GLU A 7 -8.20 -0.07 7.01
N ILE A 8 -6.92 0.08 7.36
CA ILE A 8 -6.14 -0.90 8.11
C ILE A 8 -5.75 -0.28 9.44
N GLN A 9 -6.21 -0.88 10.54
CA GLN A 9 -5.85 -0.40 11.87
C GLN A 9 -4.41 -0.82 12.18
N THR A 10 -3.54 0.15 12.38
CA THR A 10 -2.14 -0.05 12.80
C THR A 10 -1.93 0.51 14.21
N PRO A 11 -0.82 0.17 14.90
CA PRO A 11 -0.56 0.67 16.25
C PRO A 11 -0.50 2.20 16.36
N ASP A 12 -0.09 2.90 15.30
CA ASP A 12 0.11 4.36 15.32
C ASP A 12 -0.98 5.12 14.51
N GLY A 13 -2.04 4.44 14.07
CA GLY A 13 -3.19 5.07 13.38
C GLY A 13 -3.84 4.18 12.31
N ALA A 14 -4.79 4.75 11.57
CA ALA A 14 -5.46 4.06 10.47
C ALA A 14 -4.72 4.33 9.15
N ALA A 15 -4.22 3.27 8.52
CA ALA A 15 -3.64 3.34 7.18
C ALA A 15 -4.72 3.09 6.13
N ASP A 16 -4.86 3.99 5.16
CA ASP A 16 -5.66 3.74 3.97
C ASP A 16 -4.91 2.81 2.99
N GLY A 17 -5.65 2.14 2.12
CA GLY A 17 -5.07 1.26 1.12
C GLY A 17 -6.09 0.80 0.10
N LEU A 18 -5.66 -0.08 -0.79
CA LEU A 18 -6.50 -0.73 -1.79
C LEU A 18 -6.36 -2.24 -1.67
N LEU A 19 -7.50 -2.94 -1.67
CA LEU A 19 -7.56 -4.38 -1.86
C LEU A 19 -7.98 -4.64 -3.31
N ILE A 20 -7.14 -5.35 -4.06
CA ILE A 20 -7.36 -5.64 -5.48
C ILE A 20 -7.35 -7.15 -5.68
N HIS A 21 -8.41 -7.71 -6.24
CA HIS A 21 -8.52 -9.16 -6.43
C HIS A 21 -9.38 -9.53 -7.66
N PRO A 22 -9.27 -10.79 -8.15
CA PRO A 22 -10.16 -11.32 -9.18
C PRO A 22 -11.63 -11.23 -8.80
N GLU A 23 -12.51 -11.10 -9.80
CA GLU A 23 -13.96 -11.27 -9.64
C GLU A 23 -14.37 -12.74 -9.42
N LYS A 24 -13.53 -13.69 -9.87
CA LYS A 24 -13.86 -15.12 -9.81
C LYS A 24 -14.00 -15.58 -8.37
N THR A 25 -15.00 -16.43 -8.15
CA THR A 25 -15.36 -17.01 -6.85
C THR A 25 -14.31 -18.03 -6.39
N GLY A 26 -13.57 -17.69 -5.33
CA GLY A 26 -12.63 -18.57 -4.64
C GLY A 26 -11.62 -17.80 -3.77
N ARG A 27 -11.14 -18.41 -2.68
CA ARG A 27 -10.03 -17.85 -1.89
C ARG A 27 -8.73 -17.96 -2.72
N CYS A 28 -7.98 -16.88 -2.85
CA CYS A 28 -6.74 -16.81 -3.63
C CYS A 28 -5.55 -16.38 -2.77
N PRO A 29 -4.30 -16.75 -3.13
CA PRO A 29 -3.14 -16.40 -2.31
C PRO A 29 -3.02 -14.88 -2.13
N GLY A 30 -2.75 -14.45 -0.90
CA GLY A 30 -2.55 -13.05 -0.56
C GLY A 30 -1.17 -12.54 -0.98
N VAL A 31 -1.10 -11.32 -1.52
CA VAL A 31 0.15 -10.59 -1.77
C VAL A 31 0.08 -9.23 -1.08
N LEU A 32 1.09 -8.94 -0.26
CA LEU A 32 1.29 -7.59 0.28
C LEU A 32 2.21 -6.80 -0.65
N TYR A 33 1.70 -5.75 -1.27
CA TYR A 33 2.46 -4.89 -2.18
C TYR A 33 2.88 -3.60 -1.46
N LEU A 34 4.14 -3.49 -1.07
CA LEU A 34 4.69 -2.25 -0.51
C LEU A 34 5.16 -1.32 -1.62
N THR A 35 4.80 -0.04 -1.52
CA THR A 35 5.10 0.94 -2.57
C THR A 35 6.53 1.46 -2.49
N ASP A 36 7.01 1.99 -3.63
CA ASP A 36 8.19 2.83 -3.65
C ASP A 36 7.92 4.19 -2.97
N ILE A 37 8.92 5.08 -2.98
CA ILE A 37 8.82 6.40 -2.34
C ILE A 37 7.63 7.25 -2.82
N PHE A 38 7.10 7.00 -4.02
CA PHE A 38 5.99 7.77 -4.57
C PHE A 38 4.62 7.33 -4.03
N GLY A 39 4.55 6.26 -3.25
CA GLY A 39 3.33 5.79 -2.64
C GLY A 39 2.33 5.22 -3.67
N ILE A 40 1.04 5.24 -3.29
CA ILE A 40 -0.04 4.76 -4.15
C ILE A 40 -0.27 5.76 -5.29
N ARG A 41 -0.08 5.27 -6.52
CA ARG A 41 -0.28 5.99 -7.79
C ARG A 41 -0.69 5.02 -8.88
N ASP A 42 -1.06 5.52 -10.06
CA ASP A 42 -1.56 4.66 -11.15
C ASP A 42 -0.58 3.54 -11.55
N ALA A 43 0.74 3.77 -11.46
CA ALA A 43 1.72 2.73 -11.73
C ALA A 43 1.71 1.59 -10.68
N SER A 44 1.59 1.92 -9.38
CA SER A 44 1.52 0.90 -8.33
C SER A 44 0.18 0.16 -8.36
N ARG A 45 -0.92 0.89 -8.63
CA ARG A 45 -2.25 0.32 -8.88
C ARG A 45 -2.20 -0.64 -10.06
N GLY A 46 -1.61 -0.23 -11.18
CA GLY A 46 -1.44 -1.07 -12.37
C GLY A 46 -0.64 -2.34 -12.12
N MET A 47 0.42 -2.27 -11.29
CA MET A 47 1.17 -3.47 -10.90
C MET A 47 0.35 -4.40 -10.00
N ALA A 48 -0.37 -3.86 -9.02
CA ALA A 48 -1.28 -4.64 -8.17
C ALA A 48 -2.41 -5.28 -9.00
N SER A 49 -3.01 -4.55 -9.94
CA SER A 49 -3.97 -5.09 -10.90
C SER A 49 -3.37 -6.22 -11.75
N ARG A 50 -2.12 -6.09 -12.21
CA ARG A 50 -1.45 -7.15 -12.96
C ARG A 50 -1.31 -8.42 -12.11
N LEU A 51 -0.87 -8.30 -10.86
CA LEU A 51 -0.79 -9.44 -9.94
C LEU A 51 -2.18 -10.05 -9.69
N ALA A 52 -3.20 -9.22 -9.48
CA ALA A 52 -4.57 -9.73 -9.33
C ALA A 52 -5.07 -10.46 -10.59
N ALA A 53 -4.69 -10.00 -11.79
CA ALA A 53 -5.03 -10.70 -13.04
C ALA A 53 -4.40 -12.11 -13.12
N GLU A 54 -3.26 -12.32 -12.46
CA GLU A 54 -2.60 -13.63 -12.34
C GLU A 54 -3.19 -14.51 -11.22
N GLY A 55 -4.25 -14.05 -10.53
CA GLY A 55 -4.99 -14.85 -9.55
C GLY A 55 -4.59 -14.62 -8.09
N TYR A 56 -4.10 -13.44 -7.73
CA TYR A 56 -3.76 -13.07 -6.35
C TYR A 56 -4.75 -12.05 -5.76
N ALA A 57 -4.93 -12.08 -4.44
CA ALA A 57 -5.56 -10.97 -3.71
C ALA A 57 -4.45 -10.06 -3.18
N VAL A 58 -4.40 -8.84 -3.68
CA VAL A 58 -3.29 -7.91 -3.46
C VAL A 58 -3.73 -6.79 -2.52
N LEU A 59 -3.09 -6.69 -1.36
CA LEU A 59 -3.22 -5.54 -0.48
C LEU A 59 -2.12 -4.53 -0.80
N LEU A 60 -2.52 -3.32 -1.15
CA LEU A 60 -1.67 -2.18 -1.43
C LEU A 60 -1.88 -1.12 -0.32
N PRO A 61 -1.18 -1.22 0.82
CA PRO A 61 -1.32 -0.27 1.92
C PRO A 61 -0.59 1.04 1.63
N ASN A 62 -1.13 2.16 2.15
CA ASN A 62 -0.40 3.42 2.23
C ASN A 62 0.62 3.36 3.37
N ILE A 63 1.86 2.99 3.05
CA ILE A 63 2.96 2.97 4.02
C ILE A 63 3.30 4.37 4.57
N PHE A 64 2.83 5.44 3.93
CA PHE A 64 3.07 6.83 4.32
C PHE A 64 1.88 7.47 5.05
N TYR A 65 0.93 6.68 5.57
CA TYR A 65 -0.32 7.18 6.17
C TYR A 65 -0.12 8.21 7.30
N ARG A 66 1.02 8.16 8.01
CA ARG A 66 1.42 9.15 9.02
C ARG A 66 1.62 10.57 8.44
N HIS A 67 1.79 10.69 7.12
CA HIS A 67 1.93 11.96 6.39
C HIS A 67 0.72 12.31 5.51
N GLY A 68 -0.40 11.59 5.69
CA GLY A 68 -1.66 11.82 4.99
C GLY A 68 -1.95 10.81 3.87
N LYS A 69 -3.09 11.02 3.22
CA LYS A 69 -3.58 10.18 2.12
C LYS A 69 -2.78 10.44 0.83
N PRO A 70 -2.68 9.45 -0.07
CA PRO A 70 -2.14 9.65 -1.40
C PRO A 70 -2.88 10.77 -2.17
N PRO A 71 -2.20 11.50 -3.07
CA PRO A 71 -0.82 11.29 -3.50
C PRO A 71 0.21 11.85 -2.51
N VAL A 72 1.31 11.12 -2.33
CA VAL A 72 2.40 11.49 -1.40
C VAL A 72 3.15 12.75 -1.83
N PHE A 73 3.21 12.98 -3.14
CA PHE A 73 3.76 14.18 -3.78
C PHE A 73 2.65 14.89 -4.55
N ASN A 74 2.43 16.18 -4.24
CA ASN A 74 1.46 17.04 -4.93
C ASN A 74 2.11 17.93 -6.00
N PHE A 75 3.32 17.58 -6.45
CA PHE A 75 4.08 18.25 -7.49
C PHE A 75 4.81 17.23 -8.38
N PRO A 76 5.10 17.56 -9.65
CA PRO A 76 5.79 16.64 -10.55
C PRO A 76 7.23 16.40 -10.10
N PHE A 77 7.71 15.18 -10.30
CA PHE A 77 9.11 14.82 -10.06
C PHE A 77 10.03 15.57 -11.04
N LYS A 78 11.07 16.20 -10.50
CA LYS A 78 12.13 16.86 -11.26
C LYS A 78 13.48 16.57 -10.61
N ILE A 79 14.44 16.15 -11.43
CA ILE A 79 15.82 15.90 -10.98
C ILE A 79 16.41 17.22 -10.46
N GLY A 80 17.00 17.18 -9.26
CA GLY A 80 17.58 18.35 -8.59
C GLY A 80 16.57 19.29 -7.91
N ASP A 81 15.29 18.91 -7.81
CA ASP A 81 14.31 19.72 -7.08
C ASP A 81 14.46 19.53 -5.57
N GLU A 82 14.86 20.60 -4.87
CA GLU A 82 15.00 20.60 -3.42
C GLU A 82 13.70 20.29 -2.69
N ARG A 83 12.54 20.63 -3.27
CA ARG A 83 11.22 20.30 -2.68
C ARG A 83 11.00 18.80 -2.66
N PHE A 84 11.43 18.10 -3.71
CA PHE A 84 11.37 16.64 -3.78
C PHE A 84 12.27 16.02 -2.72
N VAL A 85 13.53 16.47 -2.62
CA VAL A 85 14.48 15.98 -1.61
C VAL A 85 13.96 16.20 -0.20
N LYS A 86 13.43 17.41 0.08
CA LYS A 86 12.84 17.74 1.38
C LYS A 86 11.66 16.84 1.72
N ARG A 87 10.71 16.65 0.79
CA ARG A 87 9.54 15.79 1.01
C ARG A 87 9.94 14.32 1.19
N MET A 88 10.89 13.82 0.39
CA MET A 88 11.42 12.46 0.54
C MET A 88 12.02 12.23 1.94
N ASN A 89 12.82 13.18 2.44
CA ASN A 89 13.41 13.08 3.78
C ASN A 89 12.34 13.11 4.88
N GLU A 90 11.31 13.94 4.71
CA GLU A 90 10.18 14.03 5.65
C GLU A 90 9.44 12.70 5.78
N ILE A 91 9.10 12.05 4.65
CA ILE A 91 8.29 10.82 4.65
C ILE A 91 9.11 9.55 4.94
N ARG A 92 10.42 9.56 4.65
CA ARG A 92 11.29 8.40 4.90
C ARG A 92 11.71 8.31 6.36
N GLY A 93 11.88 9.45 7.04
CA GLY A 93 12.38 9.50 8.42
C GLY A 93 11.61 8.59 9.39
N PRO A 94 10.26 8.62 9.39
CA PRO A 94 9.47 7.77 10.28
C PRO A 94 9.41 6.29 9.91
N LEU A 95 9.82 5.89 8.70
CA LEU A 95 9.82 4.49 8.23
C LEU A 95 11.07 3.74 8.72
N THR A 96 11.23 3.70 10.04
CA THR A 96 12.27 2.88 10.69
C THR A 96 11.92 1.39 10.57
N PRO A 97 12.90 0.47 10.67
CA PRO A 97 12.63 -0.96 10.66
C PRO A 97 11.59 -1.40 11.69
N ASP A 98 11.66 -0.89 12.93
CA ASP A 98 10.72 -1.24 14.00
C ASP A 98 9.30 -0.74 13.71
N VAL A 99 9.17 0.46 13.13
CA VAL A 99 7.87 0.99 12.68
C VAL A 99 7.30 0.12 11.57
N MET A 100 8.14 -0.26 10.60
CA MET A 100 7.71 -1.09 9.49
C MET A 100 7.32 -2.49 9.93
N ASP A 101 8.04 -3.13 10.86
CA ASP A 101 7.70 -4.45 11.37
C ASP A 101 6.31 -4.48 12.05
N ARG A 102 6.03 -3.45 12.86
CA ARG A 102 4.71 -3.26 13.50
C ARG A 102 3.58 -3.07 12.48
N ASP A 103 3.80 -2.21 11.49
CA ASP A 103 2.79 -1.93 10.47
C ASP A 103 2.57 -3.14 9.56
N LEU A 104 3.64 -3.87 9.20
CA LEU A 104 3.58 -5.08 8.38
C LEU A 104 2.74 -6.16 9.04
N SER A 105 2.89 -6.36 10.35
CA SER A 105 2.06 -7.30 11.10
C SER A 105 0.57 -6.97 10.96
N ALA A 106 0.21 -5.69 11.09
CA ALA A 106 -1.18 -5.25 10.90
C ALA A 106 -1.68 -5.44 9.46
N TYR A 107 -0.83 -5.20 8.46
CA TYR A 107 -1.17 -5.40 7.06
C TYR A 107 -1.38 -6.87 6.70
N VAL A 108 -0.50 -7.75 7.19
CA VAL A 108 -0.61 -9.20 7.00
C VAL A 108 -1.88 -9.73 7.67
N ASP A 109 -2.14 -9.34 8.92
CA ASP A 109 -3.34 -9.74 9.66
C ASP A 109 -4.62 -9.29 8.95
N MET A 110 -4.63 -8.07 8.41
CA MET A 110 -5.76 -7.56 7.65
C MET A 110 -5.96 -8.36 6.37
N LEU A 111 -4.90 -8.59 5.59
CA LEU A 111 -4.97 -9.37 4.35
C LEU A 111 -5.47 -10.81 4.63
N ALA A 112 -4.94 -11.48 5.65
CA ALA A 112 -5.33 -12.85 6.00
C ALA A 112 -6.81 -12.99 6.41
N LYS A 113 -7.42 -11.93 6.95
CA LYS A 113 -8.84 -11.90 7.34
C LYS A 113 -9.80 -11.71 6.16
N GLN A 114 -9.31 -11.40 4.96
CA GLN A 114 -10.16 -11.11 3.82
C GLN A 114 -10.86 -12.38 3.28
N PRO A 115 -12.17 -12.34 3.00
CA PRO A 115 -12.90 -13.48 2.45
C PRO A 115 -12.33 -13.97 1.10
N SER A 116 -11.69 -13.08 0.35
CA SER A 116 -11.06 -13.38 -0.94
C SER A 116 -9.67 -14.02 -0.82
N VAL A 117 -9.07 -14.08 0.37
CA VAL A 117 -7.68 -14.53 0.57
C VAL A 117 -7.62 -15.95 1.14
N SER A 118 -6.79 -16.83 0.59
CA SER A 118 -6.42 -18.12 1.19
C SER A 118 -5.10 -18.01 1.95
N GLY A 119 -5.11 -18.43 3.21
CA GLY A 119 -4.03 -18.24 4.18
C GLY A 119 -4.61 -18.18 5.58
#